data_AF-A0A420B786-F1
#
_entry.id   AF-A0A420B786-F1
#
_cell.length_a   1.000
_cell.length_b   1.000
_cell.length_c   1.000
_cell.angle_alpha   90.00
_cell.angle_beta   90.00
_cell.angle_gamma   90.00
#
_symmetry.space_group_name_H-M   'P 1'
#
loop_
_entity.id
_entity.type
_entity.pdbx_description
1 polymer ?
#
loop_
_entity_poly.entity_id
_entity_poly.type
_entity_poly.pdbx_seq_one_letter_code
_entity_poly.pdbx_strand_id
1 'polypeptide(L)'
;MKSKKIGTIGIAILSLSIFACKQSVKPYAEAPLQLKGVDMNVDLAKFLSNEDLFRGKVDMVNLDVEENEIVLERKNLPDSTVYYVQYNVNSNKNDINLADYGSFKFKTLELLTDLAEKEVFAWMAEQEDVSANEVNKLVDQIVLDNPEATMNSRELEGVSSGLRLIWHTKDKVFQLVIPEIESLRFDRSNEEYSPSYDDDGNPIEPKETFSKEQIITLFKDKLKDSAKNKITFFIAKPQFDEWFRDNSPSSRGTMTRYD
;
A
#
# COMPACT_ATOMS: atom_id res chain seq x y z
N MET A 1 -36.51 45.16 66.95
CA MET A 1 -37.04 43.90 67.50
C MET A 1 -36.78 42.77 66.52
N LYS A 2 -36.11 41.71 66.99
CA LYS A 2 -36.09 40.31 66.48
C LYS A 2 -35.82 40.12 64.97
N SER A 3 -34.61 39.75 64.54
CA SER A 3 -34.11 38.35 64.51
C SER A 3 -35.11 37.35 63.91
N LYS A 4 -34.82 36.85 62.71
CA LYS A 4 -34.72 35.41 62.44
C LYS A 4 -33.88 35.13 61.19
N LYS A 5 -32.90 34.26 61.41
CA LYS A 5 -32.01 33.59 60.45
C LYS A 5 -32.79 32.56 59.61
N ILE A 6 -32.05 31.94 58.69
CA ILE A 6 -32.27 30.69 57.91
C ILE A 6 -32.48 31.05 56.43
N GLY A 7 -31.71 30.54 55.47
CA GLY A 7 -30.70 29.51 55.50
C GLY A 7 -30.12 29.32 54.09
N THR A 8 -28.87 28.91 54.07
CA THR A 8 -27.97 28.64 52.96
C THR A 8 -28.52 27.60 51.99
N ILE A 9 -28.43 27.86 50.68
CA ILE A 9 -28.05 26.83 49.69
C ILE A 9 -26.96 27.47 48.82
N GLY A 10 -25.71 27.14 49.12
CA GLY A 10 -24.57 27.47 48.29
C GLY A 10 -24.52 26.49 47.13
N ILE A 11 -24.58 27.01 45.90
CA ILE A 11 -24.13 26.27 44.73
C ILE A 11 -22.62 26.53 44.65
N ALA A 12 -21.85 25.55 45.11
CA ALA A 12 -20.42 25.47 44.82
C ALA A 12 -20.28 25.22 43.32
N ILE A 13 -19.94 26.26 42.56
CA ILE A 13 -19.44 26.08 41.20
C ILE A 13 -18.02 25.53 41.36
N LEU A 14 -17.93 24.20 41.34
CA LEU A 14 -16.68 23.48 41.29
C LEU A 14 -16.04 23.85 39.95
N SER A 15 -15.00 24.67 40.02
CA SER A 15 -14.07 24.94 38.92
C SER A 15 -13.40 23.61 38.54
N LEU A 16 -14.00 22.88 37.60
CA LEU A 16 -13.33 21.79 36.90
C LEU A 16 -12.32 22.43 35.96
N SER A 17 -11.10 22.53 36.48
CA SER A 17 -9.88 22.74 35.73
C SER A 17 -9.83 21.72 34.60
N ILE A 18 -10.20 22.15 33.39
CA ILE A 18 -9.95 21.40 32.17
C ILE A 18 -8.43 21.51 31.92
N PHE A 19 -7.65 20.70 32.64
CA PHE A 19 -6.37 20.23 32.13
C PHE A 19 -6.69 19.26 31.00
N ALA A 20 -7.16 19.81 29.88
CA ALA A 20 -6.92 19.18 28.60
C ALA A 20 -5.40 19.24 28.45
N CYS A 21 -4.73 18.12 28.76
CA CYS A 21 -3.47 17.80 28.15
C CYS A 21 -3.67 18.05 26.66
N LYS A 22 -3.17 19.19 26.16
CA LYS A 22 -2.89 19.36 24.75
C LYS A 22 -1.85 18.28 24.43
N GLN A 23 -2.31 17.07 24.14
CA GLN A 23 -1.58 16.25 23.19
C GLN A 23 -1.55 17.10 21.94
N SER A 24 -0.42 17.80 21.74
CA SER A 24 -0.11 18.41 20.47
C SER A 24 -0.08 17.25 19.47
N VAL A 25 -1.22 17.02 18.81
CA VAL A 25 -1.26 16.21 17.61
C VAL A 25 -0.33 16.95 16.67
N LYS A 26 0.87 16.39 16.47
CA LYS A 26 1.80 16.94 15.50
C LYS A 26 1.10 16.87 14.14
N PRO A 27 1.01 17.97 13.39
CA PRO A 27 0.41 17.94 12.07
C PRO A 27 1.19 16.93 11.22
N TYR A 28 0.50 15.96 10.64
CA TYR A 28 1.10 14.93 9.79
C TYR A 28 1.79 15.52 8.55
N ALA A 29 1.57 16.81 8.27
CA ALA A 29 2.28 17.59 7.26
C ALA A 29 3.75 17.91 7.60
N GLU A 30 4.25 17.66 8.82
CA GLU A 30 5.68 17.83 9.15
C GLU A 30 6.49 16.53 8.99
N ALA A 31 5.85 15.35 8.96
CA ALA A 31 6.54 14.06 8.89
C ALA A 31 5.81 13.07 7.97
N PRO A 32 6.46 12.57 6.90
CA PRO A 32 5.87 11.58 5.99
C PRO A 32 5.40 10.31 6.72
N LEU A 33 4.32 9.68 6.20
CA LEU A 33 3.85 8.39 6.69
C LEU A 33 4.94 7.33 6.55
N GLN A 34 5.33 6.72 7.67
CA GLN A 34 6.30 5.63 7.67
C GLN A 34 5.63 4.34 7.23
N LEU A 35 5.87 3.93 5.99
CA LEU A 35 5.37 2.66 5.44
C LEU A 35 6.11 1.46 6.04
N LYS A 36 7.36 1.67 6.47
CA LYS A 36 8.11 0.68 7.25
C LYS A 36 7.36 0.37 8.55
N GLY A 37 6.82 -0.83 8.64
CA GLY A 37 6.07 -1.28 9.82
C GLY A 37 4.65 -0.72 9.93
N VAL A 38 4.09 -0.14 8.87
CA VAL A 38 2.70 0.36 8.86
C VAL A 38 1.73 -0.73 9.31
N ASP A 39 0.83 -0.42 10.25
CA ASP A 39 -0.21 -1.37 10.66
C ASP A 39 -1.35 -1.34 9.64
N MET A 40 -1.87 -2.51 9.28
CA MET A 40 -3.05 -2.61 8.42
C MET A 40 -4.36 -2.56 9.23
N ASN A 41 -4.26 -2.43 10.56
CA ASN A 41 -5.38 -2.28 11.51
C ASN A 41 -5.42 -0.88 12.15
N VAL A 42 -5.00 0.14 11.39
CA VAL A 42 -5.05 1.54 11.83
C VAL A 42 -6.49 1.93 12.18
N ASP A 43 -6.65 2.67 13.28
CA ASP A 43 -7.91 3.37 13.61
C ASP A 43 -8.15 4.46 12.55
N LEU A 44 -8.94 4.10 11.53
CA LEU A 44 -9.22 4.92 10.38
C LEU A 44 -9.98 6.20 10.74
N ALA A 45 -10.93 6.14 11.67
CA ALA A 45 -11.63 7.31 12.15
C ALA A 45 -10.64 8.32 12.75
N LYS A 46 -9.70 7.85 13.57
CA LYS A 46 -8.63 8.69 14.13
C LYS A 46 -7.66 9.18 13.05
N PHE A 47 -7.25 8.31 12.13
CA PHE A 47 -6.31 8.62 11.06
C PHE A 47 -6.85 9.70 10.11
N LEU A 48 -8.09 9.54 9.64
CA LEU A 48 -8.78 10.49 8.75
C LEU A 48 -9.21 11.76 9.49
N SER A 49 -9.50 11.69 10.80
CA SER A 49 -9.81 12.87 11.63
C SER A 49 -8.59 13.75 11.94
N ASN A 50 -7.37 13.29 11.66
CA ASN A 50 -6.18 14.13 11.71
C ASN A 50 -6.11 14.94 10.41
N GLU A 51 -6.95 15.98 10.34
CA GLU A 51 -7.44 16.70 9.15
C GLU A 51 -6.38 17.23 8.15
N ASP A 52 -5.09 17.17 8.47
CA ASP A 52 -4.03 17.82 7.68
C ASP A 52 -3.59 17.07 6.41
N LEU A 53 -3.72 15.73 6.34
CA LEU A 53 -3.17 14.95 5.20
C LEU A 53 -4.23 14.60 4.14
N PHE A 54 -5.48 14.40 4.57
CA PHE A 54 -6.59 13.95 3.71
C PHE A 54 -7.79 14.89 3.68
N ARG A 55 -7.75 16.10 4.29
CA ARG A 55 -8.90 17.02 4.30
C ARG A 55 -8.59 18.51 4.14
N GLY A 56 -7.37 18.89 3.76
CA GLY A 56 -7.17 20.17 3.06
C GLY A 56 -6.19 21.17 3.67
N LYS A 57 -4.90 20.95 3.40
CA LYS A 57 -4.02 22.07 3.00
C LYS A 57 -3.98 22.12 1.47
N VAL A 58 -5.05 22.68 0.90
CA VAL A 58 -5.41 22.69 -0.53
C VAL A 58 -4.27 23.23 -1.42
N ASP A 59 -3.40 24.09 -0.89
CA ASP A 59 -2.28 24.67 -1.66
C ASP A 59 -1.07 23.73 -1.81
N MET A 60 -1.00 22.65 -1.04
CA MET A 60 0.18 21.79 -0.93
C MET A 60 -0.04 20.38 -1.47
N VAL A 61 -1.26 19.88 -1.36
CA VAL A 61 -1.63 18.53 -1.79
C VAL A 61 -2.95 18.57 -2.54
N ASN A 62 -3.10 17.73 -3.55
CA ASN A 62 -4.37 17.44 -4.18
C ASN A 62 -4.91 16.14 -3.58
N LEU A 63 -6.14 16.19 -3.05
CA LEU A 63 -6.85 15.02 -2.57
C LEU A 63 -7.96 14.71 -3.55
N ASP A 64 -7.99 13.46 -4.00
CA ASP A 64 -9.11 12.87 -4.70
C ASP A 64 -9.68 11.71 -3.85
N VAL A 65 -11.00 11.63 -3.78
CA VAL A 65 -11.70 10.56 -3.04
C VAL A 65 -12.72 9.97 -3.98
N GLU A 66 -12.52 8.70 -4.31
CA GLU A 66 -13.43 7.96 -5.18
C GLU A 66 -14.02 6.77 -4.42
N GLU A 67 -15.34 6.68 -4.40
CA GLU A 67 -16.04 5.46 -4.05
C GLU A 67 -16.10 4.57 -5.28
N ASN A 68 -15.59 3.34 -5.17
CA ASN A 68 -15.56 2.39 -6.28
C ASN A 68 -16.21 1.06 -5.85
N GLU A 69 -16.97 0.47 -6.77
CA GLU A 69 -17.58 -0.84 -6.59
C GLU A 69 -16.89 -1.85 -7.51
N ILE A 70 -16.46 -2.97 -6.94
CA ILE A 70 -16.04 -4.14 -7.72
C ILE A 70 -16.81 -5.35 -7.21
N VAL A 71 -17.59 -5.97 -8.12
CA VAL A 71 -18.29 -7.22 -7.84
C VAL A 71 -17.27 -8.35 -7.80
N LEU A 72 -17.19 -9.07 -6.68
CA LEU A 72 -16.33 -10.24 -6.59
C LEU A 72 -17.04 -11.46 -7.15
N GLU A 73 -16.46 -12.08 -8.16
CA GLU A 73 -16.74 -13.49 -8.46
C GLU A 73 -15.65 -14.35 -7.82
N ARG A 74 -15.88 -14.80 -6.57
CA ARG A 74 -15.00 -15.81 -5.96
C ARG A 74 -15.38 -17.19 -6.49
N LYS A 75 -14.41 -17.96 -6.99
CA LYS A 75 -14.62 -19.36 -7.44
C LYS A 75 -15.28 -20.28 -6.40
N ASN A 76 -15.29 -19.93 -5.10
CA ASN A 76 -15.80 -20.79 -4.02
C ASN A 76 -16.68 -20.08 -2.98
N LEU A 77 -17.17 -18.86 -3.23
CA LEU A 77 -18.16 -18.20 -2.37
C LEU A 77 -19.22 -17.54 -3.26
N PRO A 78 -20.52 -17.84 -3.07
CA PRO A 78 -21.57 -17.18 -3.84
C PRO A 78 -21.59 -15.68 -3.48
N ASP A 79 -21.45 -14.83 -4.50
CA ASP A 79 -21.70 -13.38 -4.53
C ASP A 79 -21.30 -12.59 -3.27
N SER A 80 -19.99 -12.46 -3.03
CA SER A 80 -19.48 -11.56 -1.98
C SER A 80 -18.93 -10.27 -2.59
N THR A 81 -19.77 -9.32 -3.00
CA THR A 81 -19.31 -8.00 -3.46
C THR A 81 -18.45 -7.31 -2.39
N VAL A 82 -17.26 -6.85 -2.77
CA VAL A 82 -16.40 -6.02 -1.90
C VAL A 82 -16.46 -4.60 -2.42
N TYR A 83 -17.02 -3.74 -1.58
CA TYR A 83 -17.08 -2.33 -1.82
C TYR A 83 -15.91 -1.64 -1.12
N TYR A 84 -15.26 -0.70 -1.81
CA TYR A 84 -14.12 0.02 -1.24
C TYR A 84 -14.17 1.52 -1.51
N VAL A 85 -13.52 2.26 -0.63
CA VAL A 85 -13.22 3.69 -0.83
C VAL A 85 -11.74 3.80 -1.13
N GLN A 86 -11.42 4.58 -2.17
CA GLN A 86 -10.06 4.93 -2.53
C GLN A 86 -9.79 6.39 -2.21
N TYR A 87 -8.83 6.58 -1.32
CA TYR A 87 -8.27 7.88 -1.00
C TYR A 87 -6.97 8.06 -1.77
N ASN A 88 -6.87 9.11 -2.58
CA ASN A 88 -5.67 9.43 -3.35
C ASN A 88 -5.15 10.81 -2.97
N VAL A 89 -3.92 10.89 -2.47
CA VAL A 89 -3.25 12.15 -2.14
C VAL A 89 -2.02 12.28 -3.01
N ASN A 90 -1.95 13.38 -3.74
CA ASN A 90 -0.80 13.76 -4.55
C ASN A 90 -0.20 15.07 -4.02
N SER A 91 1.12 15.11 -3.90
CA SER A 91 1.81 16.34 -3.57
C SER A 91 1.85 17.30 -4.77
N ASN A 92 1.35 18.53 -4.58
CA ASN A 92 1.40 19.59 -5.59
C ASN A 92 2.73 20.36 -5.57
N LYS A 93 3.60 20.10 -4.58
CA LYS A 93 4.89 20.76 -4.42
C LYS A 93 6.01 19.74 -4.48
N ASN A 94 7.05 20.03 -5.27
CA ASN A 94 8.19 19.14 -5.47
C ASN A 94 8.92 18.71 -4.19
N ASP A 95 8.72 19.44 -3.08
CA ASP A 95 9.45 19.25 -1.83
C ASP A 95 8.64 18.56 -0.71
N ILE A 96 7.38 18.21 -0.96
CA ILE A 96 6.56 17.53 0.06
C ILE A 96 6.51 16.04 -0.25
N ASN A 97 6.98 15.25 0.71
CA ASN A 97 6.87 13.79 0.71
C ASN A 97 5.69 13.38 1.59
N LEU A 98 4.83 12.52 1.06
CA LEU A 98 3.62 12.05 1.75
C LEU A 98 3.91 10.79 2.57
N ALA A 99 4.79 9.95 2.07
CA ALA A 99 5.19 8.70 2.70
C ALA A 99 6.67 8.42 2.49
N ASP A 100 7.20 7.53 3.31
CA ASP A 100 8.54 6.99 3.14
C ASP A 100 8.63 5.51 3.51
N TYR A 101 9.65 4.86 2.96
CA TYR A 101 10.08 3.53 3.38
C TYR A 101 11.58 3.61 3.67
N GLY A 102 11.90 3.82 4.96
CA GLY A 102 13.25 4.18 5.36
C GLY A 102 13.67 5.54 4.80
N SER A 103 14.73 5.56 4.00
CA SER A 103 15.20 6.80 3.36
C SER A 103 14.48 7.12 2.05
N PHE A 104 13.79 6.15 1.44
CA PHE A 104 13.09 6.34 0.18
C PHE A 104 11.80 7.13 0.39
N LYS A 105 11.52 8.12 -0.46
CA LYS A 105 10.39 9.05 -0.30
C LYS A 105 9.39 8.94 -1.45
N PHE A 106 8.11 9.06 -1.13
CA PHE A 106 7.00 9.00 -2.07
C PHE A 106 6.22 10.31 -2.06
N LYS A 107 5.76 10.74 -3.25
CA LYS A 107 5.01 11.98 -3.46
C LYS A 107 3.52 11.75 -3.67
N THR A 108 3.14 10.52 -3.95
CA THR A 108 1.76 10.05 -4.02
C THR A 108 1.55 9.00 -2.94
N LEU A 109 0.40 9.07 -2.29
CA LEU A 109 -0.05 8.08 -1.31
C LEU A 109 -1.53 7.80 -1.57
N GLU A 110 -1.85 6.52 -1.73
CA GLU A 110 -3.22 6.04 -1.81
C GLU A 110 -3.51 5.03 -0.70
N LEU A 111 -4.77 4.99 -0.29
CA LEU A 111 -5.29 4.14 0.76
C LEU A 111 -6.61 3.54 0.30
N LEU A 112 -6.73 2.22 0.43
CA LEU A 112 -7.96 1.48 0.15
C LEU A 112 -8.57 0.94 1.43
N THR A 113 -9.86 1.23 1.64
CA THR A 113 -10.62 0.80 2.81
C THR A 113 -11.97 0.22 2.42
N ASP A 114 -12.63 -0.47 3.35
CA ASP A 114 -14.06 -0.78 3.19
C ASP A 114 -14.91 0.51 3.22
N LEU A 115 -16.17 0.42 2.74
CA LEU A 115 -17.11 1.56 2.77
C LEU A 115 -17.40 2.13 4.15
N ALA A 116 -17.31 1.30 5.19
CA ALA A 116 -17.53 1.75 6.55
C ALA A 116 -16.27 2.39 7.17
N GLU A 117 -15.16 2.43 6.43
CA GLU A 117 -13.85 2.95 6.86
C GLU A 117 -13.40 2.34 8.20
N LYS A 118 -13.57 1.02 8.34
CA LYS A 118 -13.15 0.24 9.50
C LYS A 118 -11.92 -0.61 9.23
N GLU A 119 -11.67 -0.97 7.98
CA GLU A 119 -10.61 -1.87 7.59
C GLU A 119 -9.79 -1.29 6.44
N VAL A 120 -8.46 -1.31 6.60
CA VAL A 120 -7.53 -1.03 5.50
C VAL A 120 -7.23 -2.31 4.73
N PHE A 121 -7.35 -2.25 3.42
CA PHE A 121 -7.01 -3.34 2.49
C PHE A 121 -5.59 -3.19 1.95
N ALA A 122 -5.24 -1.97 1.52
CA ALA A 122 -3.92 -1.69 0.95
C ALA A 122 -3.49 -0.22 1.12
N TRP A 123 -2.17 -0.03 1.16
CA TRP A 123 -1.49 1.24 0.93
C TRP A 123 -0.75 1.18 -0.39
N MET A 124 -0.74 2.29 -1.12
CA MET A 124 -0.06 2.41 -2.41
C MET A 124 0.71 3.71 -2.41
N ALA A 125 1.93 3.71 -2.91
CA ALA A 125 2.75 4.91 -2.92
C ALA A 125 3.53 5.01 -4.23
N GLU A 126 3.57 6.21 -4.82
CA GLU A 126 4.28 6.44 -6.08
C GLU A 126 5.37 7.49 -5.97
N GLN A 127 6.38 7.29 -6.81
CA GLN A 127 7.42 8.26 -7.08
C GLN A 127 7.83 8.19 -8.55
N GLU A 128 8.12 9.35 -9.13
CA GLU A 128 8.59 9.50 -10.51
C GLU A 128 10.05 10.00 -10.52
N ASP A 129 10.69 9.96 -11.69
CA ASP A 129 12.07 10.40 -11.88
C ASP A 129 13.11 9.68 -10.99
N VAL A 130 12.86 8.43 -10.60
CA VAL A 130 13.72 7.68 -9.66
C VAL A 130 14.87 7.00 -10.39
N SER A 131 16.10 7.16 -9.90
CA SER A 131 17.25 6.45 -10.46
C SER A 131 17.26 4.96 -10.09
N ALA A 132 17.83 4.12 -10.96
CA ALA A 132 18.00 2.68 -10.69
C ALA A 132 18.69 2.39 -9.34
N ASN A 133 19.65 3.24 -8.94
CA ASN A 133 20.36 3.10 -7.67
C ASN A 133 19.47 3.35 -6.45
N GLU A 134 18.54 4.31 -6.55
CA GLU A 134 17.59 4.59 -5.46
C GLU A 134 16.58 3.46 -5.29
N VAL A 135 16.09 2.91 -6.41
CA VAL A 135 15.23 1.72 -6.38
C VAL A 135 15.98 0.52 -5.80
N ASN A 136 17.24 0.28 -6.19
CA ASN A 136 18.04 -0.81 -5.62
C ASN A 136 18.18 -0.71 -4.11
N LYS A 137 18.38 0.50 -3.58
CA LYS A 137 18.42 0.76 -2.13
C LYS A 137 17.07 0.47 -1.46
N LEU A 138 15.96 0.84 -2.10
CA LEU A 138 14.62 0.51 -1.61
C LEU A 138 14.42 -1.01 -1.53
N VAL A 139 14.76 -1.74 -2.59
CA VAL A 139 14.70 -3.21 -2.62
C VAL A 139 15.55 -3.83 -1.51
N ASP A 140 16.80 -3.37 -1.34
CA ASP A 140 17.69 -3.86 -0.28
C ASP A 140 17.11 -3.59 1.11
N GLN A 141 16.49 -2.42 1.32
CA GLN A 141 15.86 -2.07 2.58
C GLN A 141 14.62 -2.94 2.87
N ILE A 142 13.78 -3.23 1.87
CA ILE A 142 12.62 -4.11 2.03
C ILE A 142 13.08 -5.53 2.41
N VAL A 143 14.10 -6.05 1.73
CA VAL A 143 14.65 -7.39 2.00
C VAL A 143 15.26 -7.47 3.39
N LEU A 144 15.99 -6.43 3.81
CA LEU A 144 16.58 -6.34 5.15
C LEU A 144 15.51 -6.27 6.24
N ASP A 145 14.43 -5.53 6.00
CA ASP A 145 13.36 -5.32 6.97
C ASP A 145 12.39 -6.50 7.08
N ASN A 146 12.33 -7.37 6.07
CA ASN A 146 11.45 -8.53 6.02
C ASN A 146 12.25 -9.79 5.60
N PRO A 147 13.21 -10.26 6.42
CA PRO A 147 14.06 -11.40 6.09
C PRO A 147 13.26 -12.69 5.89
N GLU A 148 12.16 -12.84 6.62
CA GLU A 148 11.23 -13.97 6.55
C GLU A 148 10.34 -13.98 5.29
N ALA A 149 10.28 -12.86 4.55
CA ALA A 149 9.42 -12.76 3.39
C ALA A 149 9.86 -13.71 2.27
N THR A 150 8.91 -14.44 1.71
CA THR A 150 9.11 -15.34 0.58
C THR A 150 8.81 -14.63 -0.74
N MET A 151 9.41 -15.08 -1.84
CA MET A 151 9.09 -14.64 -3.20
C MET A 151 8.77 -15.88 -4.03
N ASN A 152 7.77 -15.82 -4.91
CA ASN A 152 7.40 -16.95 -5.77
C ASN A 152 7.88 -16.71 -7.20
N SER A 153 8.52 -17.71 -7.82
CA SER A 153 8.95 -17.62 -9.22
C SER A 153 7.79 -17.65 -10.22
N ARG A 154 6.59 -18.10 -9.82
CA ARG A 154 5.39 -18.04 -10.67
C ARG A 154 4.91 -16.61 -10.94
N GLU A 155 5.35 -15.63 -10.16
CA GLU A 155 4.99 -14.21 -10.33
C GLU A 155 5.81 -13.50 -11.43
N LEU A 156 6.66 -14.28 -12.11
CA LEU A 156 7.43 -13.90 -13.29
C LEU A 156 6.72 -14.28 -14.60
N GLU A 157 5.59 -14.99 -14.55
CA GLU A 157 4.75 -15.22 -15.74
C GLU A 157 3.91 -13.96 -16.00
N GLY A 158 4.06 -13.42 -17.21
CA GLY A 158 3.83 -12.01 -17.50
C GLY A 158 2.37 -11.56 -17.44
N VAL A 159 2.19 -10.34 -16.92
CA VAL A 159 1.11 -9.45 -17.31
C VAL A 159 1.76 -8.17 -17.85
N SER A 160 1.04 -7.42 -18.68
CA SER A 160 1.49 -6.26 -19.46
C SER A 160 1.98 -5.04 -18.65
N SER A 161 2.16 -5.18 -17.33
CA SER A 161 2.21 -4.11 -16.33
C SER A 161 3.62 -3.67 -15.91
N GLY A 162 4.67 -4.29 -16.46
CA GLY A 162 6.06 -3.87 -16.29
C GLY A 162 6.90 -4.77 -15.37
N LEU A 163 8.07 -4.30 -14.95
CA LEU A 163 9.01 -5.05 -14.13
C LEU A 163 8.57 -5.00 -12.65
N ARG A 164 8.37 -6.16 -12.02
CA ARG A 164 7.84 -6.24 -10.64
C ARG A 164 8.62 -7.17 -9.72
N LEU A 165 8.52 -6.89 -8.42
CA LEU A 165 8.90 -7.81 -7.33
C LEU A 165 7.76 -7.89 -6.33
N ILE A 166 7.48 -9.10 -5.84
CA ILE A 166 6.46 -9.35 -4.84
C ILE A 166 7.09 -10.14 -3.69
N TRP A 167 6.80 -9.72 -2.45
CA TRP A 167 7.24 -10.38 -1.23
C TRP A 167 6.04 -10.70 -0.36
N HIS A 168 5.91 -11.96 0.07
CA HIS A 168 4.85 -12.41 0.96
C HIS A 168 5.40 -12.61 2.36
N THR A 169 4.74 -11.99 3.33
CA THR A 169 4.87 -12.31 4.75
C THR A 169 3.55 -12.93 5.22
N LYS A 170 3.50 -13.33 6.49
CA LYS A 170 2.24 -13.79 7.10
C LYS A 170 1.15 -12.71 7.09
N ASP A 171 1.54 -11.46 7.29
CA ASP A 171 0.58 -10.38 7.60
C ASP A 171 0.41 -9.38 6.44
N LYS A 172 1.33 -9.39 5.47
CA LYS A 172 1.39 -8.42 4.36
C LYS A 172 1.93 -9.03 3.09
N VAL A 173 1.49 -8.49 1.97
CA VAL A 173 2.13 -8.61 0.66
C VAL A 173 2.71 -7.26 0.29
N PHE A 174 3.99 -7.25 -0.04
CA PHE A 174 4.67 -6.08 -0.58
C PHE A 174 4.85 -6.28 -2.07
N GLN A 175 4.55 -5.28 -2.88
CA GLN A 175 4.77 -5.34 -4.31
C GLN A 175 5.41 -4.04 -4.80
N LEU A 176 6.45 -4.14 -5.61
CA LEU A 176 7.13 -3.01 -6.24
C LEU A 176 7.01 -3.19 -7.75
N VAL A 177 6.50 -2.18 -8.45
CA VAL A 177 6.26 -2.20 -9.89
C VAL A 177 6.97 -1.03 -10.57
N ILE A 178 7.60 -1.31 -11.71
CA ILE A 178 8.23 -0.34 -12.60
C ILE A 178 7.59 -0.49 -13.98
N PRO A 179 6.55 0.30 -14.30
CA PRO A 179 5.71 0.07 -15.46
C PRO A 179 6.44 0.19 -16.81
N GLU A 180 7.49 1.01 -16.86
CA GLU A 180 8.18 1.38 -18.09
C GLU A 180 9.19 0.33 -18.57
N ILE A 181 9.56 -0.60 -17.69
CA ILE A 181 10.49 -1.68 -18.03
C ILE A 181 9.67 -2.91 -18.31
N GLU A 182 9.87 -3.55 -19.46
CA GLU A 182 9.20 -4.79 -19.78
C GLU A 182 9.40 -5.80 -18.64
N SER A 183 8.29 -6.45 -18.25
CA SER A 183 8.32 -7.53 -17.27
C SER A 183 9.41 -8.52 -17.63
N LEU A 184 10.03 -9.14 -16.64
CA LEU A 184 10.88 -10.31 -16.86
C LEU A 184 10.02 -11.44 -17.43
N ARG A 185 9.77 -11.43 -18.74
CA ARG A 185 9.43 -12.64 -19.47
C ARG A 185 10.70 -13.47 -19.44
N PHE A 186 10.77 -14.38 -18.48
CA PHE A 186 11.66 -15.51 -18.65
C PHE A 186 11.14 -16.20 -19.89
N ASP A 187 11.94 -16.11 -20.95
CA ASP A 187 11.68 -16.73 -22.23
C ASP A 187 11.68 -18.24 -21.99
N ARG A 188 10.55 -18.77 -21.48
CA ARG A 188 10.04 -20.03 -21.98
C ARG A 188 9.62 -19.72 -23.40
N SER A 189 10.62 -19.72 -24.28
CA SER A 189 10.52 -19.50 -25.72
C SER A 189 9.14 -19.90 -26.24
N ASN A 190 8.29 -18.95 -26.62
CA ASN A 190 7.17 -19.12 -27.57
C ASN A 190 6.31 -20.41 -27.51
N GLU A 191 6.29 -21.15 -26.43
CA GLU A 191 5.46 -22.33 -26.26
C GLU A 191 4.43 -21.96 -25.21
N GLU A 192 3.20 -21.78 -25.70
CA GLU A 192 2.00 -21.93 -24.90
C GLU A 192 2.26 -22.95 -23.81
N TYR A 193 1.94 -22.58 -22.56
CA TYR A 193 1.93 -23.48 -21.42
C TYR A 193 1.12 -24.74 -21.77
N SER A 194 1.80 -25.73 -22.32
CA SER A 194 1.34 -27.10 -22.42
C SER A 194 1.87 -27.74 -21.15
N PRO A 195 1.01 -28.12 -20.18
CA PRO A 195 1.46 -28.93 -19.07
C PRO A 195 2.14 -30.18 -19.66
N SER A 196 3.45 -30.27 -19.50
CA SER A 196 4.18 -31.51 -19.81
C SER A 196 3.72 -32.53 -18.79
N TYR A 197 3.29 -33.71 -19.24
CA TYR A 197 2.94 -34.79 -18.34
C TYR A 197 4.08 -35.81 -18.30
N ASP A 198 4.31 -36.46 -17.16
CA ASP A 198 5.20 -37.61 -17.08
C ASP A 198 4.59 -38.80 -17.83
N ASP A 199 5.37 -39.89 -17.94
CA ASP A 199 4.93 -41.12 -18.61
C ASP A 199 3.66 -41.74 -17.97
N ASP A 200 3.33 -41.31 -16.74
CA ASP A 200 2.14 -41.72 -15.97
C ASP A 200 0.97 -40.72 -16.10
N GLY A 201 1.11 -39.65 -16.89
CA GLY A 201 0.06 -38.65 -17.10
C GLY A 201 -0.10 -37.65 -15.95
N ASN A 202 0.90 -37.48 -15.09
CA ASN A 202 0.91 -36.44 -14.05
C ASN A 202 1.60 -35.16 -14.55
N PRO A 203 1.09 -33.96 -14.23
CA PRO A 203 1.75 -32.72 -14.61
C PRO A 203 3.18 -32.65 -14.04
N ILE A 204 4.17 -32.48 -14.91
CA ILE A 204 5.55 -32.18 -14.57
C ILE A 204 5.61 -30.71 -14.19
N GLU A 205 5.84 -30.42 -12.91
CA GLU A 205 6.10 -29.05 -12.48
C GLU A 205 7.38 -28.50 -13.12
N PRO A 206 7.40 -27.23 -13.57
CA PRO A 206 8.60 -26.62 -14.11
C PRO A 206 9.76 -26.67 -13.11
N LYS A 207 10.91 -27.18 -13.55
CA LYS A 207 12.07 -27.50 -12.69
C LYS A 207 12.88 -26.31 -12.19
N GLU A 208 12.73 -25.10 -12.75
CA GLU A 208 13.50 -23.94 -12.30
C GLU A 208 12.68 -23.05 -11.37
N THR A 209 12.87 -23.31 -10.08
CA THR A 209 12.48 -22.38 -9.00
C THR A 209 13.68 -21.48 -8.71
N PHE A 210 13.60 -20.21 -9.08
CA PHE A 210 14.62 -19.23 -8.70
C PHE A 210 14.57 -18.97 -7.19
N SER A 211 15.74 -18.87 -6.56
CA SER A 211 15.83 -18.39 -5.18
C SER A 211 15.47 -16.90 -5.10
N LYS A 212 15.10 -16.43 -3.90
CA LYS A 212 14.85 -15.01 -3.60
C LYS A 212 15.98 -14.11 -4.11
N GLU A 213 17.22 -14.50 -3.85
CA GLU A 213 18.43 -13.76 -4.24
C GLU A 213 18.61 -13.70 -5.76
N GLN A 214 18.28 -14.79 -6.46
CA GLN A 214 18.33 -14.84 -7.92
C GLN A 214 17.29 -13.91 -8.54
N ILE A 215 16.05 -13.94 -8.04
CA ILE A 215 14.96 -13.05 -8.50
C ILE A 215 15.35 -11.58 -8.33
N ILE A 216 15.86 -11.21 -7.15
CA ILE A 216 16.32 -9.84 -6.87
C ILE A 216 17.46 -9.44 -7.81
N THR A 217 18.44 -10.33 -8.03
CA THR A 217 19.58 -10.03 -8.91
C THR A 217 19.11 -9.77 -10.34
N LEU A 218 18.21 -10.61 -10.86
CA LEU A 218 17.65 -10.48 -12.20
C LEU A 218 16.84 -9.19 -12.36
N PHE A 219 16.05 -8.82 -11.36
CA PHE A 219 15.35 -7.53 -11.33
C PHE A 219 16.33 -6.36 -11.40
N LYS A 220 17.35 -6.35 -10.54
CA LYS A 220 18.34 -5.27 -10.50
C LYS A 220 19.13 -5.16 -11.81
N ASP A 221 19.39 -6.29 -12.46
CA ASP A 221 20.06 -6.32 -13.77
C ASP A 221 19.21 -5.66 -14.85
N LYS A 222 17.91 -5.98 -14.92
CA LYS A 222 16.99 -5.31 -15.87
C LYS A 222 16.81 -3.83 -15.61
N LEU A 223 16.84 -3.44 -14.34
CA LEU A 223 16.68 -2.05 -13.95
C LEU A 223 17.85 -1.15 -14.40
N LYS A 224 19.06 -1.70 -14.61
CA LYS A 224 20.26 -0.94 -14.97
C LYS A 224 20.13 -0.17 -16.28
N ASP A 225 19.28 -0.65 -17.18
CA ASP A 225 19.11 -0.06 -18.51
C ASP A 225 18.18 1.17 -18.49
N SER A 226 17.54 1.46 -17.35
CA SER A 226 16.65 2.62 -17.19
C SER A 226 17.30 3.77 -16.42
N ALA A 227 17.31 4.96 -17.05
CA ALA A 227 17.88 6.17 -16.47
C ALA A 227 17.00 6.79 -15.37
N LYS A 228 15.68 6.75 -15.57
CA LYS A 228 14.67 7.31 -14.67
C LYS A 228 13.44 6.43 -14.74
N ASN A 229 12.83 6.19 -13.59
CA ASN A 229 11.74 5.23 -13.45
C ASN A 229 10.58 5.88 -12.72
N LYS A 230 9.37 5.61 -13.20
CA LYS A 230 8.19 5.62 -12.34
C LYS A 230 8.15 4.33 -11.53
N ILE A 231 7.95 4.45 -10.22
CA ILE A 231 7.76 3.31 -9.34
C ILE A 231 6.42 3.40 -8.62
N THR A 232 5.85 2.23 -8.39
CA THR A 232 4.65 2.06 -7.57
C THR A 232 4.95 1.00 -6.52
N PHE A 233 4.74 1.33 -5.25
CA PHE A 233 4.95 0.43 -4.12
C PHE A 233 3.64 0.16 -3.40
N PHE A 234 3.31 -1.11 -3.23
CA PHE A 234 2.08 -1.60 -2.64
C PHE A 234 2.39 -2.32 -1.32
N ILE A 235 1.53 -2.11 -0.32
CA ILE A 235 1.46 -2.91 0.90
C ILE A 235 0.00 -3.34 1.08
N ALA A 236 -0.28 -4.61 0.84
CA ALA A 236 -1.62 -5.17 0.89
C ALA A 236 -1.76 -6.23 1.98
N LYS A 237 -2.99 -6.42 2.46
CA LYS A 237 -3.33 -7.61 3.25
C LYS A 237 -3.32 -8.86 2.37
N PRO A 238 -2.71 -9.98 2.79
CA PRO A 238 -2.56 -11.18 1.95
C PRO A 238 -3.87 -11.74 1.39
N GLN A 239 -4.96 -11.66 2.16
CA GLN A 239 -6.27 -12.14 1.73
C GLN A 239 -6.91 -11.35 0.57
N PHE A 240 -6.36 -10.17 0.24
CA PHE A 240 -6.82 -9.32 -0.87
C PHE A 240 -5.85 -9.32 -2.06
N ASP A 241 -4.70 -9.98 -1.94
CA ASP A 241 -3.64 -9.96 -2.97
C ASP A 241 -4.09 -10.55 -4.31
N GLU A 242 -4.68 -11.73 -4.30
CA GLU A 242 -5.26 -12.36 -5.50
C GLU A 242 -6.39 -11.50 -6.08
N TRP A 243 -7.22 -10.92 -5.22
CA TRP A 243 -8.30 -10.05 -5.65
C TRP A 243 -7.78 -8.83 -6.40
N PHE A 244 -6.78 -8.14 -5.85
CA PHE A 244 -6.19 -6.97 -6.48
C PHE A 244 -5.60 -7.31 -7.85
N ARG A 245 -4.89 -8.44 -7.98
CA ARG A 245 -4.35 -8.88 -9.29
C ARG A 245 -5.43 -9.17 -10.32
N ASP A 246 -6.52 -9.82 -9.92
CA ASP A 246 -7.59 -10.20 -10.85
C ASP A 246 -8.41 -8.99 -11.32
N ASN A 247 -8.40 -7.88 -10.57
CA ASN A 247 -9.29 -6.74 -10.79
C ASN A 247 -8.57 -5.42 -11.07
N SER A 248 -7.25 -5.37 -10.98
CA SER A 248 -6.48 -4.19 -11.39
C SER A 248 -6.75 -3.75 -12.83
N PRO A 249 -6.94 -4.63 -13.85
CA PRO A 249 -7.19 -4.17 -15.21
C PRO A 249 -8.51 -3.39 -15.38
N SER A 250 -9.50 -3.62 -14.51
CA SER A 250 -10.78 -2.91 -14.49
C SER A 250 -10.85 -1.79 -13.44
N SER A 251 -9.79 -1.62 -12.66
CA SER A 251 -9.70 -0.61 -11.60
C SER A 251 -9.35 0.79 -12.15
N ARG A 252 -9.28 1.77 -11.25
CA ARG A 252 -8.86 3.16 -11.56
C ARG A 252 -7.60 3.55 -10.80
N GLY A 253 -6.97 4.63 -11.26
CA GLY A 253 -5.79 5.20 -10.61
C GLY A 253 -4.62 4.22 -10.55
N THR A 254 -3.86 4.27 -9.46
CA THR A 254 -2.66 3.44 -9.29
C THR A 254 -2.97 1.95 -9.13
N MET A 255 -4.21 1.57 -8.81
CA MET A 255 -4.61 0.17 -8.68
C MET A 255 -4.52 -0.58 -10.01
N THR A 256 -4.62 0.12 -11.13
CA THR A 256 -4.39 -0.44 -12.47
C THR A 256 -3.01 -1.07 -12.68
N ARG A 257 -2.07 -0.84 -11.77
CA ARG A 257 -0.68 -1.36 -11.82
C ARG A 257 -0.43 -2.53 -10.88
N TYR A 258 -1.46 -3.05 -10.21
CA TYR A 258 -1.31 -4.18 -9.29
C TYR A 258 -1.18 -5.52 -10.03
N ASP A 259 -1.64 -5.63 -11.30
CA ASP A 259 -1.64 -6.88 -12.09
C ASP A 259 -0.26 -7.49 -12.34
#